data_AF-R4LIR1-F1
#
_entry.id   AF-R4LIR1-F1
#
_cell.length_a   1.000
_cell.length_b   1.000
_cell.length_c   1.000
_cell.angle_alpha   90.00
_cell.angle_beta   90.00
_cell.angle_gamma   90.00
#
_symmetry.space_group_name_H-M   'P 1'
#
loop_
_entity.id
_entity.type
_entity.pdbx_description
1 polymer ?
#
loop_
_entity_poly.entity_id
_entity_poly.type
_entity_poly.pdbx_seq_one_letter_code
_entity_poly.pdbx_strand_id
1 'polypeptide(L)'
;MTVPPPAGETVKVTVRGLTMSCWKCHQPTTVVVGLHLASAVDGDLITCDDEQALATAVELLSATGNVGLTRPIKVRTSRTARTTSLTNGCQHCDALQGNFFIYHEELMEVRSANGTDGLDHLADADLPTEQWQQLHRRWSTGEP
;
A
#
# COMPACT_ATOMS: atom_id res chain seq x y z
N MET A 1 6.74 -37.77 13.23
CA MET A 1 6.56 -36.49 13.94
C MET A 1 7.32 -35.44 13.16
N THR A 2 6.63 -34.71 12.30
CA THR A 2 7.21 -33.61 11.53
C THR A 2 7.33 -32.41 12.46
N VAL A 3 8.57 -31.99 12.73
CA VAL A 3 8.86 -30.77 13.48
C VAL A 3 8.43 -29.59 12.58
N PRO A 4 7.57 -28.66 13.05
CA PRO A 4 7.27 -27.45 12.29
C PRO A 4 8.55 -26.64 12.07
N PRO A 5 8.71 -25.95 10.93
CA PRO A 5 9.87 -25.11 10.68
C PRO A 5 10.01 -24.05 11.80
N PRO A 6 11.24 -23.62 12.15
CA PRO A 6 11.43 -22.60 13.16
C PRO A 6 10.65 -21.34 12.76
N ALA A 7 9.93 -20.75 13.72
CA ALA A 7 9.25 -19.49 13.49
C ALA A 7 10.26 -18.38 13.14
N GLY A 8 10.00 -17.69 12.03
CA GLY A 8 10.06 -16.23 12.00
C GLY A 8 11.41 -15.59 11.73
N GLU A 9 11.89 -15.66 10.49
CA GLU A 9 12.72 -14.57 9.96
C GLU A 9 11.79 -13.47 9.45
N THR A 10 11.91 -12.27 10.00
CA THR A 10 11.19 -11.08 9.54
C THR A 10 12.11 -10.14 8.79
N VAL A 11 11.55 -9.43 7.83
CA VAL A 11 12.19 -8.30 7.16
C VAL A 11 11.51 -7.01 7.60
N LYS A 12 12.28 -5.94 7.73
CA LYS A 12 11.73 -4.60 8.00
C LYS A 12 11.21 -4.01 6.70
N VAL A 13 9.90 -3.72 6.68
CA VAL A 13 9.19 -3.13 5.55
C VAL A 13 8.71 -1.74 5.93
N THR A 14 8.82 -0.81 5.00
CA THR A 14 8.29 0.54 5.10
C THR A 14 6.99 0.63 4.30
N VAL A 15 5.92 1.10 4.94
CA VAL A 15 4.65 1.45 4.30
C VAL A 15 4.72 2.89 3.80
N ARG A 16 4.43 3.08 2.51
CA ARG A 16 4.46 4.38 1.85
C ARG A 16 3.06 4.91 1.53
N GLY A 17 2.94 6.21 1.69
CA GLY A 17 1.75 6.97 1.36
C GLY A 17 2.02 8.03 0.30
N LEU A 18 0.93 8.60 -0.21
CA LEU A 18 0.95 9.77 -1.06
C LEU A 18 -0.17 10.70 -0.63
N THR A 19 0.19 11.90 -0.20
CA THR A 19 -0.77 12.94 0.14
C THR A 19 -1.19 13.71 -1.11
N MET A 20 -2.47 13.63 -1.44
CA MET A 20 -3.07 14.26 -2.63
C MET A 20 -4.34 15.04 -2.27
N SER A 21 -4.80 15.92 -3.16
CA SER A 21 -6.06 16.62 -2.99
C SER A 21 -7.24 15.73 -3.38
N CYS A 22 -8.18 15.48 -2.47
CA CYS A 22 -9.38 14.70 -2.79
C CYS A 22 -10.20 15.36 -3.90
N TRP A 23 -10.51 14.61 -4.97
CA TRP A 23 -11.29 15.13 -6.10
C TRP A 23 -12.72 15.62 -5.73
N LYS A 24 -13.27 15.16 -4.60
CA LYS A 24 -14.65 15.48 -4.19
C LYS A 24 -14.73 16.64 -3.19
N CYS A 25 -13.89 16.63 -2.16
CA CYS A 25 -13.94 17.64 -1.09
C CYS A 25 -12.73 18.57 -1.05
N HIS A 26 -11.73 18.34 -1.92
CA HIS A 26 -10.49 19.11 -2.04
C HIS A 26 -9.63 19.18 -0.77
N GLN A 27 -9.98 18.41 0.27
CA GLN A 27 -9.15 18.30 1.46
C GLN A 27 -7.94 17.38 1.17
N PRO A 28 -6.76 17.69 1.72
CA PRO A 28 -5.60 16.80 1.65
C PRO A 28 -5.94 15.44 2.24
N THR A 29 -5.63 14.38 1.52
CA THR A 29 -5.84 13.00 1.95
C THR A 29 -4.61 12.17 1.59
N THR A 30 -4.12 11.40 2.55
CA THR A 30 -3.03 10.46 2.35
C THR A 30 -3.62 9.11 1.94
N VAL A 31 -3.20 8.61 0.78
CA VAL A 31 -3.53 7.26 0.31
C VAL A 31 -2.33 6.34 0.50
N VAL A 32 -2.57 5.05 0.74
CA VAL A 32 -1.50 4.04 0.84
C VAL A 32 -1.15 3.55 -0.56
N VAL A 33 0.12 3.65 -0.95
CA VAL A 33 0.56 3.44 -2.35
C VAL A 33 1.55 2.31 -2.52
N GLY A 34 2.26 1.87 -1.48
CA GLY A 34 3.15 0.74 -1.64
C GLY A 34 3.95 0.36 -0.41
N LEU A 35 4.73 -0.70 -0.59
CA LEU A 35 5.60 -1.32 0.39
C LEU A 35 7.00 -1.48 -0.22
N HIS A 36 8.04 -1.23 0.57
CA HIS A 36 9.42 -1.57 0.19
C HIS A 36 10.23 -2.03 1.40
N LEU A 37 11.33 -2.73 1.17
CA LEU A 37 12.27 -3.06 2.25
C LEU A 37 12.91 -1.77 2.78
N ALA A 38 12.96 -1.60 4.10
CA ALA A 38 13.54 -0.40 4.73
C ALA A 38 15.04 -0.23 4.42
N SER A 39 15.74 -1.32 4.08
CA SER A 39 17.14 -1.30 3.65
C SER A 39 17.35 -0.90 2.19
N ALA A 40 16.29 -0.76 1.40
CA ALA A 40 16.39 -0.46 -0.02
C ALA A 40 16.48 1.06 -0.25
N VAL A 41 17.53 1.48 -0.97
CA VAL A 41 17.80 2.89 -1.29
C VAL A 41 16.99 3.35 -2.52
N ASP A 42 16.70 2.43 -3.44
CA ASP A 42 15.82 2.61 -4.61
C ASP A 42 15.19 1.25 -4.95
N GLY A 43 14.43 0.70 -4.00
CA GLY A 43 13.88 -0.65 -4.08
C GLY A 43 12.65 -0.78 -4.96
N ASP A 44 12.36 -2.03 -5.34
CA ASP A 44 11.08 -2.45 -5.89
C ASP A 44 9.94 -2.03 -4.95
N LEU A 45 9.28 -0.92 -5.29
CA LEU A 45 8.05 -0.50 -4.61
C LEU A 45 6.94 -1.43 -5.07
N ILE A 46 6.57 -2.38 -4.20
CA ILE A 46 5.39 -3.20 -4.40
C ILE A 46 4.18 -2.28 -4.25
N THR A 47 3.51 -2.00 -5.36
CA THR A 47 2.39 -1.07 -5.41
C THR A 47 1.14 -1.69 -4.79
N CYS A 48 0.35 -0.87 -4.09
CA CYS A 48 -0.91 -1.29 -3.47
C CYS A 48 -2.11 -1.20 -4.43
N ASP A 49 -1.87 -1.25 -5.76
CA ASP A 49 -2.91 -1.52 -6.74
C ASP A 49 -3.29 -3.01 -6.75
N ASP A 50 -2.37 -3.88 -6.31
CA ASP A 50 -2.67 -5.23 -5.85
C ASP A 50 -3.38 -5.22 -4.48
N GLU A 51 -4.49 -5.94 -4.40
CA GLU A 51 -5.35 -5.98 -3.21
C GLU A 51 -4.64 -6.64 -2.01
N GLN A 52 -3.79 -7.63 -2.24
CA GLN A 52 -3.07 -8.32 -1.17
C GLN A 52 -1.94 -7.48 -0.58
N ALA A 53 -1.25 -6.69 -1.42
CA ALA A 53 -0.31 -5.67 -0.98
C ALA A 53 -1.01 -4.60 -0.13
N LEU A 54 -2.17 -4.10 -0.58
CA LEU A 54 -2.95 -3.11 0.19
C LEU A 54 -3.46 -3.69 1.52
N ALA A 55 -3.94 -4.92 1.53
CA ALA A 55 -4.38 -5.61 2.75
C ALA A 55 -3.22 -5.77 3.75
N THR A 56 -2.05 -6.19 3.27
CA THR A 56 -0.84 -6.28 4.12
C THR A 56 -0.45 -4.92 4.68
N ALA A 57 -0.49 -3.85 3.87
CA ALA A 57 -0.21 -2.50 4.33
C ALA A 57 -1.19 -2.04 5.43
N VAL A 58 -2.48 -2.37 5.30
CA VAL A 58 -3.51 -2.09 6.33
C VAL A 58 -3.21 -2.82 7.63
N GLU A 59 -2.80 -4.09 7.57
CA GLU A 59 -2.41 -4.88 8.75
C GLU A 59 -1.21 -4.25 9.46
N LEU A 60 -0.15 -3.89 8.72
CA LEU A 60 1.06 -3.26 9.27
C LEU A 60 0.77 -1.88 9.88
N LEU A 61 -0.03 -1.05 9.21
CA LEU A 61 -0.45 0.25 9.76
C LEU A 61 -1.31 0.09 11.01
N SER A 62 -2.19 -0.91 11.05
CA SER A 62 -3.02 -1.18 12.23
C SER A 62 -2.16 -1.65 13.41
N ALA A 63 -1.18 -2.52 13.17
CA ALA A 63 -0.25 -3.01 14.18
C ALA A 63 0.64 -1.90 14.77
N THR A 64 0.93 -0.86 14.00
CA THR A 64 1.72 0.30 14.43
C THR A 64 0.87 1.44 15.02
N GLY A 65 -0.44 1.25 15.16
CA GLY A 65 -1.35 2.24 15.75
C GLY A 65 -1.84 3.33 14.79
N ASN A 66 -1.50 3.24 13.49
CA ASN A 66 -1.87 4.19 12.44
C ASN A 66 -3.31 3.97 11.91
N VAL A 67 -4.26 3.69 12.81
CA VAL A 67 -5.66 3.34 12.47
C VAL A 67 -6.40 4.47 11.74
N GLY A 68 -5.98 5.72 11.91
CA GLY A 68 -6.55 6.87 11.19
C GLY A 68 -6.29 6.82 9.67
N LEU A 69 -5.18 6.21 9.26
CA LEU A 69 -4.82 6.02 7.85
C LEU A 69 -5.54 4.81 7.24
N THR A 70 -5.88 3.80 8.04
CA THR A 70 -6.56 2.59 7.55
C THR A 70 -8.07 2.71 7.47
N ARG A 71 -8.69 3.54 8.33
CA ARG A 71 -10.15 3.73 8.39
C ARG A 71 -10.83 4.06 7.04
N PRO A 72 -10.25 4.86 6.14
CA PRO A 72 -10.86 5.15 4.83
C PRO A 72 -10.69 4.02 3.81
N ILE A 73 -9.82 3.05 4.09
CA ILE A 73 -9.52 1.92 3.21
C ILE A 73 -10.59 0.86 3.41
N LYS A 74 -11.40 0.60 2.37
CA LYS A 74 -12.59 -0.23 2.48
C LYS A 74 -12.82 -1.06 1.23
N VAL A 75 -13.50 -2.19 1.42
CA VAL A 75 -14.04 -2.98 0.31
C VAL A 75 -15.14 -2.17 -0.38
N ARG A 76 -14.99 -1.92 -1.67
CA ARG A 76 -15.95 -1.18 -2.48
C ARG A 76 -16.18 -1.87 -3.81
N THR A 77 -17.42 -1.79 -4.29
CA THR A 77 -17.77 -2.29 -5.63
C THR A 77 -17.62 -1.17 -6.65
N SER A 78 -16.77 -1.39 -7.66
CA SER A 78 -16.66 -0.51 -8.83
C SER A 78 -17.60 -0.97 -9.92
N ARG A 79 -18.54 -0.11 -10.32
CA ARG A 79 -19.45 -0.41 -11.45
C ARG A 79 -18.70 -0.44 -12.79
N THR A 80 -17.67 0.38 -12.93
CA THR A 80 -16.87 0.50 -14.16
C THR A 80 -15.96 -0.71 -14.32
N ALA A 81 -15.27 -1.12 -13.25
CA ALA A 81 -14.39 -2.29 -13.26
C ALA A 81 -15.14 -3.61 -13.05
N ARG A 82 -16.41 -3.56 -12.62
CA ARG A 82 -17.25 -4.71 -12.27
C ARG A 82 -16.62 -5.64 -11.23
N THR A 83 -15.78 -5.08 -10.37
CA THR A 83 -15.05 -5.79 -9.32
C THR A 83 -15.40 -5.22 -7.95
N THR A 84 -15.21 -6.04 -6.91
CA THR A 84 -15.29 -5.63 -5.51
C THR A 84 -13.93 -5.88 -4.89
N SER A 85 -13.27 -4.81 -4.44
CA SER A 85 -11.91 -4.87 -3.94
C SER A 85 -11.68 -3.86 -2.82
N LEU A 86 -10.67 -4.09 -2.00
CA LEU A 86 -10.13 -3.13 -1.05
C LEU A 86 -9.59 -1.90 -1.79
N THR A 87 -9.94 -0.70 -1.33
CA THR A 87 -9.63 0.56 -2.04
C THR A 87 -9.31 1.70 -1.10
N ASN A 88 -8.42 2.60 -1.53
CA ASN A 88 -8.13 3.85 -0.85
C ASN A 88 -9.35 4.80 -0.84
N GLY A 89 -9.55 5.49 0.28
CA GLY A 89 -10.63 6.46 0.45
C GLY A 89 -10.13 7.77 1.04
N CYS A 90 -10.91 8.84 0.87
CA CYS A 90 -10.60 10.12 1.48
C CYS A 90 -10.83 10.07 3.00
N GLN A 91 -9.86 10.56 3.77
CA GLN A 91 -9.94 10.67 5.24
C GLN A 91 -11.08 11.56 5.74
N HIS A 92 -11.60 12.45 4.89
CA HIS A 92 -12.58 13.48 5.29
C HIS A 92 -14.00 13.19 4.81
N CYS A 93 -14.15 12.79 3.54
CA CYS A 93 -15.47 12.62 2.91
C CYS A 93 -15.76 11.19 2.44
N ASP A 94 -14.83 10.26 2.69
CA ASP A 94 -14.92 8.84 2.34
C ASP A 94 -15.05 8.56 0.83
N ALA A 95 -14.80 9.56 -0.02
CA ALA A 95 -14.78 9.38 -1.46
C ALA A 95 -13.66 8.42 -1.87
N LEU A 96 -14.00 7.44 -2.72
CA LEU A 96 -13.04 6.55 -3.35
C LEU A 96 -11.96 7.37 -4.07
N GLN A 97 -10.69 7.09 -3.76
CA GLN A 97 -9.56 7.61 -4.53
C GLN A 97 -9.24 6.56 -5.61
N GLY A 98 -9.41 6.93 -6.88
CA GLY A 98 -9.36 5.96 -7.98
C GLY A 98 -7.96 5.42 -8.24
N ASN A 99 -7.82 4.09 -8.34
CA ASN A 99 -6.52 3.43 -8.59
C ASN A 99 -5.81 4.00 -9.83
N PHE A 100 -6.53 4.27 -10.92
CA PHE A 100 -5.91 4.85 -12.11
C PHE A 100 -5.19 6.17 -11.80
N PHE A 101 -5.88 7.13 -11.16
CA PHE A 101 -5.31 8.43 -10.79
C PHE A 101 -4.15 8.30 -9.80
N ILE A 102 -4.29 7.42 -8.79
CA ILE A 102 -3.20 7.19 -7.82
C ILE A 102 -1.96 6.64 -8.52
N TYR A 103 -2.09 5.54 -9.27
CA TYR A 103 -0.94 4.76 -9.71
C TYR A 103 -0.39 5.16 -11.08
N HIS A 104 -1.22 5.73 -11.95
CA HIS A 104 -0.85 6.07 -13.34
C HIS A 104 -0.69 7.57 -13.59
N GLU A 105 -0.98 8.42 -12.60
CA GLU A 105 -0.75 9.86 -12.69
C GLU A 105 0.12 10.31 -11.52
N GLU A 106 -0.47 10.42 -10.33
CA GLU A 106 0.14 11.05 -9.16
C GLU A 106 1.42 10.31 -8.69
N LEU A 107 1.35 8.98 -8.52
CA LEU A 107 2.50 8.19 -8.09
C LEU A 107 3.62 8.20 -9.14
N MET A 108 3.27 8.13 -10.44
CA MET A 108 4.27 8.17 -11.51
C MET A 108 5.00 9.51 -11.54
N GLU A 109 4.26 10.61 -11.39
CA GLU A 109 4.84 11.96 -11.36
C GLU A 109 5.79 12.14 -10.17
N VAL A 110 5.33 11.83 -8.96
CA VAL A 110 6.14 11.97 -7.74
C VAL A 110 7.38 11.09 -7.77
N ARG A 111 7.25 9.84 -8.21
CA ARG A 111 8.40 8.92 -8.34
C ARG A 111 9.39 9.37 -9.42
N SER A 112 8.91 9.94 -10.52
CA SER A 112 9.79 10.44 -11.58
C SER A 112 10.60 11.65 -11.12
N ALA A 113 10.01 12.50 -10.27
CA ALA A 113 10.67 13.69 -9.76
C ALA A 113 11.62 13.41 -8.58
N ASN A 114 11.19 12.58 -7.63
CA ASN A 114 11.82 12.46 -6.32
C ASN A 114 12.06 11.01 -5.86
N GLY A 115 11.82 10.01 -6.72
CA GLY A 115 11.93 8.61 -6.34
C GLY A 115 11.04 8.24 -5.15
N THR A 116 11.54 7.39 -4.27
CA THR A 116 10.81 6.97 -3.05
C THR A 116 10.79 8.05 -1.97
N ASP A 117 11.73 9.00 -2.02
CA ASP A 117 11.81 10.12 -1.05
C ASP A 117 10.68 11.13 -1.23
N GLY A 118 10.04 11.15 -2.40
CA GLY A 118 8.80 11.92 -2.62
C GLY A 118 7.56 11.33 -1.95
N LEU A 119 7.63 10.12 -1.39
CA LEU A 119 6.50 9.42 -0.79
C LEU A 119 6.51 9.54 0.73
N ASP A 120 5.33 9.71 1.30
CA ASP A 120 5.13 9.80 2.74
C ASP A 120 5.59 8.49 3.41
N HIS A 121 6.45 8.58 4.43
CA HIS A 121 6.74 7.44 5.30
C HIS A 121 5.61 7.30 6.33
N LEU A 122 4.81 6.24 6.22
CA LEU A 122 3.67 6.01 7.12
C LEU A 122 4.03 5.15 8.33
N ALA A 123 4.81 4.08 8.14
CA ALA A 123 5.29 3.21 9.21
C ALA A 123 6.42 2.29 8.75
N ASP A 124 7.31 1.93 9.68
CA ASP A 124 8.17 0.75 9.57
C ASP A 124 7.60 -0.38 10.43
N ALA A 125 7.56 -1.60 9.88
CA ALA A 125 7.07 -2.77 10.59
C ALA A 125 7.80 -4.05 10.16
N ASP A 126 7.82 -5.04 11.05
CA ASP A 126 8.35 -6.36 10.75
C ASP A 126 7.30 -7.19 10.00
N LEU A 127 7.69 -7.74 8.86
CA LEU A 127 6.87 -8.64 8.05
C LEU A 127 7.56 -10.00 7.93
N PRO A 128 6.85 -11.14 8.05
CA PRO A 128 7.44 -12.43 7.77
C PRO A 128 8.09 -12.48 6.38
N THR A 129 9.32 -12.99 6.29
CA THR A 129 10.10 -13.01 5.05
C THR A 129 9.37 -13.75 3.92
N GLU A 130 8.67 -14.84 4.24
CA GLU A 130 7.86 -15.59 3.28
C GLU A 130 6.71 -14.75 2.71
N GLN A 131 6.05 -13.95 3.55
CA GLN A 131 4.97 -13.04 3.11
C GLN A 131 5.52 -11.95 2.20
N TRP A 132 6.69 -11.37 2.52
CA TRP A 132 7.37 -10.42 1.62
C TRP A 132 7.69 -11.06 0.26
N GLN A 133 8.27 -12.25 0.24
CA GLN A 133 8.61 -12.96 -0.99
C GLN A 133 7.37 -13.30 -1.83
N GLN A 134 6.24 -13.62 -1.20
CA GLN A 134 4.98 -13.85 -1.89
C GLN A 134 4.47 -12.58 -2.57
N LEU A 135 4.47 -11.44 -1.85
CA LEU A 135 4.07 -10.15 -2.41
C LEU A 135 4.97 -9.74 -3.58
N HIS A 136 6.30 -9.86 -3.41
CA HIS A 136 7.26 -9.49 -4.44
C HIS A 136 7.11 -10.35 -5.70
N ARG A 137 6.89 -11.67 -5.54
CA ARG A 137 6.62 -12.58 -6.65
C ARG A 137 5.37 -12.17 -7.43
N ARG A 138 4.25 -11.91 -6.73
CA ARG A 138 2.99 -11.47 -7.37
C ARG A 138 3.17 -10.18 -8.15
N TRP A 139 3.83 -9.21 -7.53
CA TRP A 139 4.11 -7.91 -8.14
C TRP A 139 5.01 -8.03 -9.38
N SER A 140 6.05 -8.85 -9.33
CA SER A 140 6.98 -9.05 -10.45
C SER A 140 6.39 -9.88 -11.61
N THR A 141 5.46 -10.81 -11.35
CA THR A 141 4.80 -11.61 -12.39
C THR A 141 3.54 -10.95 -12.96
N GLY A 142 3.00 -9.92 -12.30
CA GLY A 142 1.72 -9.32 -12.66
C GLY A 142 0.53 -10.27 -12.47
N GLU A 143 0.70 -11.30 -11.64
CA GLU A 143 -0.38 -12.25 -11.32
C GLU A 143 -1.39 -11.63 -10.34
N PRO A 144 -2.70 -11.69 -10.63
CA PRO A 144 -3.74 -11.15 -9.77
C PRO A 144 -3.94 -11.95 -8.49
#